data_AF-A0A7J7NW38-F1
#
_entry.id   AF-A0A7J7NW38-F1
#
_cell.length_a   1.000
_cell.length_b   1.000
_cell.length_c   1.000
_cell.angle_alpha   90.00
_cell.angle_beta   90.00
_cell.angle_gamma   90.00
#
_symmetry.space_group_name_H-M   'P 1'
#
loop_
_entity.id
_entity.type
_entity.pdbx_description
1 polymer ?
#
loop_
_entity_poly.entity_id
_entity_poly.type
_entity_poly.pdbx_seq_one_letter_code
_entity_poly.pdbx_strand_id
1 'polypeptide(L)'
;MSQAEQIEYQFSIFHQPCWRWGNLRDEKGDLVLAYVHGFGVCTNTAADILAPLQGLRICLAKGWFDIIMEVDSQVIVNWYKNMASVPWSQQASCFEILRLGALLRLRWAILIEKEMVLHMNYLNQETLKSGASFFNKTSEGETSDGWEEEDETESEIGDGWEEEDETESEIGDGGDGGGVVLRDVPWGEHTLSLAREVLLQFGDDMKLFAFKTTPRGYIYVRLDKISNMYGCPSMEEIANYSKLYKKRLEEVGETGQIPDDLALEVSSPSAERVLKVPEDLDRFKDMPMRVLYVEGESDPKHLQKDGVFLLDSIKTESEHCVWKLANVKENRDPLSKGKPLNRKQKDWRLTLPYPLLKKVTLYLS
;
A
#
# COMPACT_ATOMS: atom_id res chain seq x y z
N MET A 1 -17.30 22.59 29.08
CA MET A 1 -15.97 22.18 28.62
C MET A 1 -15.99 20.67 28.61
N SER A 2 -16.38 20.06 27.48
CA SER A 2 -16.41 18.60 27.36
C SER A 2 -15.07 18.16 26.80
N GLN A 3 -14.40 17.30 27.57
CA GLN A 3 -13.20 16.57 27.17
C GLN A 3 -13.54 15.68 25.97
N ALA A 4 -12.56 15.46 25.10
CA ALA A 4 -12.59 14.43 24.07
C ALA A 4 -11.30 13.63 24.28
N GLU A 5 -11.40 12.40 24.76
CA GLU A 5 -10.24 11.60 25.19
C GLU A 5 -9.92 10.37 24.32
N GLN A 6 -10.49 10.26 23.12
CA GLN A 6 -10.03 9.24 22.16
C GLN A 6 -10.39 9.63 20.73
N ILE A 7 -9.49 9.35 19.79
CA ILE A 7 -9.72 9.48 18.35
C ILE A 7 -9.18 8.20 17.71
N GLU A 8 -10.01 7.53 16.91
CA GLU A 8 -9.66 6.32 16.17
C GLU A 8 -9.71 6.63 14.68
N TYR A 9 -8.63 6.35 13.93
CA TYR A 9 -8.59 6.53 12.48
C TYR A 9 -8.56 5.15 11.81
N GLN A 10 -9.35 4.97 10.76
CA GLN A 10 -9.30 3.77 9.92
C GLN A 10 -9.28 4.18 8.44
N PHE A 11 -8.48 3.48 7.64
CA PHE A 11 -8.17 3.82 6.24
C PHE A 11 -8.87 2.87 5.27
N SER A 12 -9.15 3.35 4.05
CA SER A 12 -9.39 2.50 2.87
C SER A 12 -9.00 3.24 1.59
N ILE A 13 -8.41 2.50 0.64
CA ILE A 13 -7.80 3.00 -0.60
C ILE A 13 -8.84 3.08 -1.73
N PHE A 14 -8.92 4.22 -2.40
CA PHE A 14 -9.51 4.34 -3.75
C PHE A 14 -8.49 4.97 -4.71
N HIS A 15 -8.27 4.36 -5.88
CA HIS A 15 -7.29 4.81 -6.87
C HIS A 15 -7.83 5.93 -7.81
N GLN A 16 -7.00 6.97 -7.94
CA GLN A 16 -7.00 8.18 -8.79
C GLN A 16 -8.34 8.90 -9.10
N PRO A 17 -8.54 10.14 -8.57
CA PRO A 17 -7.60 10.93 -7.73
C PRO A 17 -7.21 10.21 -6.42
N CYS A 18 -6.07 10.54 -5.80
CA CYS A 18 -5.73 10.00 -4.48
C CYS A 18 -6.71 10.57 -3.46
N TRP A 19 -7.67 9.76 -3.04
CA TRP A 19 -8.57 10.07 -1.96
C TRP A 19 -8.16 9.28 -0.72
N ARG A 20 -8.18 9.95 0.41
CA ARG A 20 -8.13 9.31 1.72
C ARG A 20 -9.26 9.85 2.55
N TRP A 21 -9.67 9.05 3.51
CA TRP A 21 -10.67 9.40 4.48
C TRP A 21 -10.18 8.99 5.86
N GLY A 22 -10.79 9.58 6.87
CA GLY A 22 -10.52 9.26 8.25
C GLY A 22 -11.77 9.44 9.08
N ASN A 23 -11.86 8.65 10.13
CA ASN A 23 -12.87 8.78 11.16
C ASN A 23 -12.25 9.49 12.37
N LEU A 24 -13.11 10.18 13.11
CA LEU A 24 -12.82 10.80 14.39
C LEU A 24 -13.93 10.31 15.30
N ARG A 25 -13.54 9.57 16.33
CA ARG A 25 -14.45 9.06 17.35
C ARG A 25 -14.30 9.86 18.64
N ASP A 26 -15.17 9.62 19.61
CA ASP A 26 -14.98 10.07 20.98
C ASP A 26 -14.44 8.95 21.88
N GLU A 27 -14.32 9.23 23.18
CA GLU A 27 -13.87 8.31 24.22
C GLU A 27 -14.72 7.04 24.39
N LYS A 28 -15.94 7.02 23.85
CA LYS A 28 -16.83 5.85 23.89
C LYS A 28 -16.73 5.01 22.62
N GLY A 29 -15.91 5.42 21.66
CA GLY A 29 -15.83 4.81 20.34
C GLY A 29 -16.96 5.26 19.40
N ASP A 30 -17.77 6.25 19.76
CA ASP A 30 -18.84 6.74 18.91
C ASP A 30 -18.26 7.64 17.81
N LEU A 31 -18.72 7.47 16.57
CA LEU A 31 -18.26 8.29 15.44
C LEU A 31 -18.77 9.74 15.59
N VAL A 32 -17.84 10.68 15.75
CA VAL A 32 -18.12 12.11 15.87
C VAL A 32 -18.05 12.79 14.51
N LEU A 33 -17.08 12.42 13.67
CA LEU A 33 -16.89 12.99 12.35
C LEU A 33 -16.15 12.03 11.43
N ALA A 34 -16.63 11.87 10.20
CA ALA A 34 -15.86 11.29 9.11
C ALA A 34 -15.47 12.40 8.12
N TYR A 35 -14.26 12.33 7.58
CA TYR A 35 -13.80 13.27 6.54
C TYR A 35 -13.21 12.50 5.37
N VAL A 36 -13.35 13.06 4.17
CA VAL A 36 -12.72 12.58 2.95
C VAL A 36 -11.97 13.76 2.33
N HIS A 37 -10.72 13.55 1.94
CA HIS A 37 -9.89 14.57 1.32
C HIS A 37 -9.20 14.03 0.06
N GLY A 38 -9.25 14.83 -1.01
CA GLY A 38 -8.55 14.53 -2.26
C GLY A 38 -7.19 15.22 -2.27
N PHE A 39 -6.11 14.45 -2.33
CA PHE A 39 -4.73 14.95 -2.37
C PHE A 39 -4.19 15.14 -3.79
N GLY A 40 -5.03 14.90 -4.81
CA GLY A 40 -4.61 14.95 -6.21
C GLY A 40 -3.75 13.75 -6.58
N VAL A 41 -2.64 13.99 -7.28
CA VAL A 41 -1.69 12.93 -7.65
C VAL A 41 -0.57 12.90 -6.62
N CYS A 42 -0.49 11.84 -5.82
CA CYS A 42 0.58 11.61 -4.86
C CYS A 42 0.83 10.10 -4.67
N THR A 43 1.93 9.74 -3.98
CA THR A 43 2.19 8.34 -3.61
C THR A 43 1.25 7.89 -2.50
N ASN A 44 1.08 6.58 -2.30
CA ASN A 44 0.31 6.05 -1.18
C ASN A 44 0.88 6.53 0.16
N THR A 45 2.20 6.40 0.35
CA THR A 45 2.87 6.85 1.56
C THR A 45 2.68 8.35 1.81
N ALA A 46 2.70 9.18 0.77
CA ALA A 46 2.38 10.59 0.90
C ALA A 46 0.91 10.79 1.33
N ALA A 47 -0.03 10.07 0.72
CA ALA A 47 -1.45 10.15 1.08
C ALA A 47 -1.70 9.70 2.53
N ASP A 48 -0.98 8.66 2.97
CA ASP A 48 -1.08 8.07 4.31
C ASP A 48 -0.47 8.96 5.39
N ILE A 49 0.45 9.88 5.05
CA ILE A 49 0.91 10.95 5.95
C ILE A 49 -0.03 12.16 5.91
N LEU A 50 -0.48 12.54 4.71
CA LEU A 50 -1.27 13.75 4.52
C LEU A 50 -2.69 13.62 5.11
N ALA A 51 -3.25 12.40 5.13
CA ALA A 51 -4.55 12.14 5.75
C ALA A 51 -4.54 12.41 7.27
N PRO A 52 -3.66 11.81 8.09
CA PRO A 52 -3.54 12.15 9.50
C PRO A 52 -3.24 13.63 9.76
N LEU A 53 -2.39 14.25 8.93
CA LEU A 53 -2.15 15.69 9.02
C LEU A 53 -3.44 16.51 8.87
N GLN A 54 -4.30 16.13 7.94
CA GLN A 54 -5.60 16.77 7.73
C GLN A 54 -6.53 16.53 8.93
N GLY A 55 -6.56 15.31 9.49
CA GLY A 55 -7.29 14.99 10.71
C GLY A 55 -6.87 15.87 11.89
N LEU A 56 -5.57 16.00 12.15
CA LEU A 56 -5.04 16.86 13.22
C LEU A 56 -5.41 18.34 13.03
N ARG A 57 -5.42 18.84 11.80
CA ARG A 57 -5.86 20.22 11.51
C ARG A 57 -7.34 20.42 11.83
N ILE A 58 -8.17 19.41 11.57
CA ILE A 58 -9.59 19.43 11.94
C ILE A 58 -9.73 19.45 13.46
N CYS A 59 -9.01 18.59 14.19
CA CYS A 59 -9.01 18.58 15.66
C CYS A 59 -8.61 19.94 16.24
N LEU A 60 -7.53 20.53 15.74
CA LEU A 60 -7.08 21.85 16.18
C LEU A 60 -8.13 22.93 15.93
N ALA A 61 -8.74 22.95 14.73
CA ALA A 61 -9.79 23.92 14.39
C ALA A 61 -11.06 23.76 15.24
N LYS A 62 -11.34 22.54 15.72
CA LYS A 62 -12.46 22.23 16.61
C LYS A 62 -12.15 22.46 18.09
N GLY A 63 -10.89 22.72 18.44
CA GLY A 63 -10.45 22.81 19.82
C GLY A 63 -10.49 21.46 20.54
N TRP A 64 -10.28 20.36 19.81
CA TRP A 64 -10.15 19.02 20.37
C TRP A 64 -8.68 18.73 20.67
N PHE A 65 -8.41 18.22 21.86
CA PHE A 65 -7.07 17.94 22.40
C PHE A 65 -7.07 16.52 23.00
N ASP A 66 -5.90 16.00 23.38
CA ASP A 66 -5.73 14.63 23.89
C ASP A 66 -6.06 13.56 22.84
N ILE A 67 -5.45 13.74 21.67
CA ILE A 67 -5.72 12.91 20.50
C ILE A 67 -4.97 11.58 20.61
N ILE A 68 -5.67 10.48 20.41
CA ILE A 68 -5.03 9.22 20.02
C ILE A 68 -5.02 9.19 18.49
N MET A 69 -3.90 8.83 17.88
CA MET A 69 -3.84 8.61 16.45
C MET A 69 -3.48 7.16 16.21
N GLU A 70 -4.42 6.49 15.56
CA GLU A 70 -4.26 5.13 15.10
C GLU A 70 -3.86 5.15 13.63
N VAL A 71 -2.77 4.47 13.31
CA VAL A 71 -2.28 4.36 11.94
C VAL A 71 -2.06 2.88 11.67
N ASP A 72 -2.64 2.39 10.57
CA ASP A 72 -2.50 1.01 10.09
C ASP A 72 -1.18 0.79 9.30
N SER A 73 -0.37 1.85 9.20
CA SER A 73 0.95 1.84 8.57
C SER A 73 2.06 1.92 9.60
N GLN A 74 2.70 0.78 9.85
CA GLN A 74 3.85 0.67 10.76
C GLN A 74 5.04 1.53 10.31
N VAL A 75 5.22 1.72 8.99
CA VAL A 75 6.26 2.61 8.41
C VAL A 75 6.08 4.04 8.89
N ILE A 76 4.85 4.55 8.84
CA ILE A 76 4.52 5.91 9.25
C ILE A 76 4.62 6.07 10.77
N VAL A 77 4.19 5.06 11.52
CA VAL A 77 4.38 5.03 12.99
C VAL A 77 5.87 5.10 13.34
N ASN A 78 6.73 4.36 12.62
CA ASN A 78 8.18 4.36 12.84
C ASN A 78 8.81 5.71 12.46
N TRP A 79 8.34 6.36 11.39
CA TRP A 79 8.78 7.71 11.01
C TRP A 79 8.49 8.77 12.07
N TYR A 80 7.34 8.69 12.74
CA TYR A 80 7.04 9.60 13.85
C TYR A 80 7.85 9.29 15.10
N LYS A 81 8.22 8.02 15.32
CA LYS A 81 9.08 7.60 16.42
C LYS A 81 10.57 7.92 16.18
N ASN A 82 11.02 7.89 14.92
CA ASN A 82 12.40 8.16 14.51
C ASN A 82 12.47 9.05 13.26
N MET A 83 12.58 10.35 13.46
CA MET A 83 12.59 11.34 12.37
C MET A 83 13.78 11.23 11.41
N ALA A 84 14.84 10.50 11.76
CA ALA A 84 16.02 10.36 10.91
C ALA A 84 15.79 9.42 9.71
N SER A 85 14.77 8.55 9.75
CA SER A 85 14.43 7.61 8.67
C SER A 85 13.38 8.14 7.69
N VAL A 86 12.89 9.38 7.88
CA VAL A 86 11.86 9.96 7.00
C VAL A 86 12.48 10.43 5.68
N PRO A 87 11.97 9.97 4.52
CA PRO A 87 12.40 10.46 3.21
C PRO A 87 12.28 11.98 3.12
N TRP A 88 13.27 12.64 2.50
CA TRP A 88 13.33 14.11 2.40
C TRP A 88 12.06 14.73 1.81
N SER A 89 11.38 14.03 0.90
CA SER A 89 10.13 14.45 0.27
C SER A 89 8.93 14.47 1.23
N GLN A 90 9.01 13.74 2.35
CA GLN A 90 7.96 13.62 3.37
C GLN A 90 8.28 14.32 4.68
N GLN A 91 9.54 14.72 4.90
CA GLN A 91 9.99 15.36 6.14
C GLN A 91 9.16 16.56 6.55
N ALA A 92 8.80 17.45 5.61
CA ALA A 92 8.02 18.64 5.91
C ALA A 92 6.63 18.29 6.50
N SER A 93 5.96 17.27 5.95
CA SER A 93 4.67 16.79 6.43
C SER A 93 4.79 16.15 7.80
N CYS A 94 5.81 15.32 8.02
CA CYS A 94 6.06 14.68 9.31
C CYS A 94 6.41 15.70 10.41
N PHE A 95 7.23 16.71 10.11
CA PHE A 95 7.53 17.81 11.04
C PHE A 95 6.26 18.57 11.46
N GLU A 96 5.37 18.85 10.51
CA GLU A 96 4.12 19.53 10.81
C GLU A 96 3.20 18.66 11.68
N ILE A 97 3.15 17.35 11.45
CA ILE A 97 2.40 16.41 12.29
C ILE A 97 2.95 16.39 13.70
N LEU A 98 4.28 16.32 13.89
CA LEU A 98 4.88 16.38 15.22
C LEU A 98 4.60 17.72 15.92
N ARG A 99 4.67 18.81 15.17
CA ARG A 99 4.37 20.16 15.69
C ARG A 99 2.91 20.26 16.14
N LEU A 100 1.96 19.81 15.32
CA LEU A 100 0.55 19.76 15.69
C LEU A 100 0.30 18.77 16.83
N GLY A 101 1.00 17.63 16.82
CA GLY A 101 0.89 16.61 17.85
C GLY A 101 1.29 17.14 19.23
N ALA A 102 2.34 17.95 19.32
CA ALA A 102 2.73 18.62 20.56
C ALA A 102 1.65 19.58 21.07
N LEU A 103 0.98 20.32 20.18
CA LEU A 103 -0.13 21.22 20.54
C LEU A 103 -1.39 20.46 20.98
N LEU A 104 -1.60 19.27 20.40
CA LEU A 104 -2.80 18.47 20.57
C LEU A 104 -2.66 17.37 21.63
N ARG A 105 -1.52 17.27 22.31
CA ARG A 105 -1.20 16.20 23.28
C ARG A 105 -1.41 14.81 22.66
N LEU A 106 -0.87 14.63 21.46
CA LEU A 106 -1.02 13.44 20.65
C LEU A 106 -0.34 12.21 21.27
N ARG A 107 -1.05 11.09 21.29
CA ARG A 107 -0.54 9.74 21.59
C ARG A 107 -0.75 8.84 20.37
N TRP A 108 0.10 7.84 20.23
CA TRP A 108 0.10 6.93 19.08
C TRP A 108 -0.39 5.55 19.51
N ALA A 109 -1.24 4.93 18.70
CA ALA A 109 -1.65 3.53 18.84
C ALA A 109 -1.53 2.81 17.50
N ILE A 110 -1.15 1.53 17.53
CA ILE A 110 -1.05 0.67 16.34
C ILE A 110 -2.34 -0.14 16.26
N LEU A 111 -2.97 -0.15 15.09
CA LEU A 111 -4.22 -0.87 14.86
C LEU A 111 -3.89 -2.36 14.63
N ILE A 112 -3.77 -3.14 15.71
CA ILE A 112 -3.59 -4.60 15.64
C ILE A 112 -4.97 -5.23 15.35
N GLU A 113 -5.05 -6.11 14.36
CA GLU A 113 -6.27 -6.74 13.80
C GLU A 113 -7.29 -7.32 14.81
N LYS A 114 -8.08 -6.49 15.49
CA LYS A 114 -9.23 -6.96 16.30
C LYS A 114 -10.59 -6.45 15.86
N GLU A 115 -10.68 -5.42 15.02
CA GLU A 115 -11.98 -4.74 14.77
C GLU A 115 -12.56 -4.91 13.35
N MET A 116 -11.88 -5.57 12.41
CA MET A 116 -12.41 -5.75 11.05
C MET A 116 -13.69 -6.62 10.97
N VAL A 117 -13.94 -7.49 11.96
CA VAL A 117 -15.10 -8.40 11.96
C VAL A 117 -16.40 -7.71 12.41
N LEU A 118 -16.32 -6.65 13.22
CA LEU A 118 -17.51 -5.93 13.70
C LEU A 118 -18.01 -4.87 12.70
N HIS A 119 -17.10 -4.23 11.96
CA HIS A 119 -17.45 -3.12 11.05
C HIS A 119 -18.19 -3.55 9.77
N MET A 120 -17.89 -4.74 9.24
CA MET A 120 -18.62 -5.33 8.10
C MET A 120 -20.06 -5.73 8.44
N ASN A 121 -20.38 -5.93 9.73
CA ASN A 121 -21.75 -6.19 10.17
C ASN A 121 -22.56 -4.91 10.35
N TYR A 122 -21.93 -3.77 10.64
CA TYR A 122 -22.61 -2.49 10.82
C TYR A 122 -22.95 -1.81 9.48
N LEU A 123 -22.03 -1.82 8.52
CA LEU A 123 -22.24 -1.24 7.18
C LEU A 123 -23.34 -1.95 6.38
N ASN A 124 -23.51 -3.26 6.57
CA ASN A 124 -24.62 -4.02 6.00
C ASN A 124 -25.99 -3.69 6.63
N GLN A 125 -26.02 -3.14 7.85
CA GLN A 125 -27.28 -2.77 8.52
C GLN A 125 -27.75 -1.36 8.17
N GLU A 126 -26.86 -0.41 7.87
CA GLU A 126 -27.25 0.98 7.54
C GLU A 126 -27.70 1.16 6.09
N THR A 127 -27.17 0.37 5.15
CA THR A 127 -27.63 0.38 3.75
C THR A 127 -29.07 -0.13 3.60
N LEU A 128 -29.56 -0.94 4.54
CA LEU A 128 -30.96 -1.39 4.59
C LEU A 128 -31.90 -0.39 5.31
N LYS A 129 -31.36 0.60 6.04
CA LYS A 129 -32.15 1.53 6.87
C LYS A 129 -32.24 2.95 6.32
N SER A 130 -31.41 3.35 5.34
CA SER A 130 -31.41 4.71 4.78
C SER A 130 -32.59 5.05 3.83
N GLY A 131 -33.60 4.18 3.76
CA GLY A 131 -34.88 4.45 3.10
C GLY A 131 -35.96 5.03 4.01
N ALA A 132 -35.67 5.99 4.91
CA ALA A 132 -36.71 6.78 5.57
C ALA A 132 -36.15 8.08 6.18
N SER A 133 -36.89 9.17 5.96
CA SER A 133 -36.56 10.54 6.36
C SER A 133 -36.73 10.85 7.85
N PHE A 134 -36.05 11.92 8.27
CA PHE A 134 -36.54 13.02 9.12
C PHE A 134 -36.41 12.97 10.66
N PHE A 135 -35.78 14.05 11.16
CA PHE A 135 -36.08 14.87 12.35
C PHE A 135 -35.42 14.60 13.73
N ASN A 136 -34.87 15.72 14.24
CA ASN A 136 -34.34 16.03 15.57
C ASN A 136 -35.11 15.43 16.76
N LYS A 137 -34.39 14.98 17.79
CA LYS A 137 -34.37 15.62 19.13
C LYS A 137 -33.36 14.98 20.08
N THR A 138 -32.87 15.86 20.95
CA THR A 138 -31.96 15.72 22.09
C THR A 138 -32.56 15.01 23.32
N SER A 139 -31.62 14.57 24.19
CA SER A 139 -31.56 14.67 25.66
C SER A 139 -31.84 13.45 26.55
N GLU A 140 -30.90 13.25 27.48
CA GLU A 140 -30.99 12.72 28.88
C GLU A 140 -31.30 11.22 29.05
N GLY A 141 -30.65 10.43 29.91
CA GLY A 141 -29.68 10.62 30.99
C GLY A 141 -29.60 9.32 31.84
N GLU A 142 -28.54 9.19 32.66
CA GLU A 142 -28.42 8.34 33.87
C GLU A 142 -28.31 6.79 33.69
N THR A 143 -27.53 5.97 34.42
CA THR A 143 -26.49 6.02 35.49
C THR A 143 -26.02 4.55 35.77
N SER A 144 -24.86 4.37 36.43
CA SER A 144 -24.41 3.21 37.26
C SER A 144 -23.99 1.90 36.54
N ASP A 145 -22.99 1.10 36.95
CA ASP A 145 -22.11 0.98 38.14
C ASP A 145 -20.99 -0.05 37.83
N GLY A 146 -19.80 0.09 38.47
CA GLY A 146 -18.81 -0.97 38.82
C GLY A 146 -18.11 -1.70 37.66
N TRP A 147 -16.81 -2.03 37.65
CA TRP A 147 -16.03 -2.79 38.63
C TRP A 147 -14.53 -2.64 38.27
N GLU A 148 -13.71 -2.24 39.23
CA GLU A 148 -12.53 -2.93 39.79
C GLU A 148 -11.36 -3.24 38.82
N GLU A 149 -10.27 -2.49 39.04
CA GLU A 149 -8.93 -2.67 38.49
C GLU A 149 -8.27 -3.94 39.07
N GLU A 150 -7.71 -4.79 38.21
CA GLU A 150 -6.64 -5.71 38.59
C GLU A 150 -5.42 -5.50 37.68
N ASP A 151 -4.33 -5.09 38.33
CA ASP A 151 -2.97 -5.00 37.82
C ASP A 151 -2.43 -6.39 37.47
N GLU A 152 -2.07 -6.63 36.20
CA GLU A 152 -1.13 -7.70 35.84
C GLU A 152 -0.08 -7.22 34.82
N THR A 153 1.05 -6.81 35.40
CA THR A 153 2.44 -7.12 34.99
C THR A 153 2.86 -6.86 33.54
N GLU A 154 3.84 -5.96 33.41
CA GLU A 154 4.75 -5.81 32.27
C GLU A 154 5.16 -7.16 31.67
N SER A 155 4.67 -7.44 30.46
CA SER A 155 5.39 -8.27 29.51
C SER A 155 5.99 -7.34 28.46
N GLU A 156 7.31 -7.19 28.50
CA GLU A 156 8.11 -6.63 27.40
C GLU A 156 7.92 -7.50 26.16
N ILE A 157 6.83 -7.30 25.42
CA ILE A 157 6.67 -7.86 24.08
C ILE A 157 7.45 -6.93 23.15
N GLY A 158 8.71 -7.31 22.91
CA GLY A 158 9.56 -6.71 21.89
C GLY A 158 9.00 -6.97 20.50
N ASP A 159 8.05 -6.14 20.07
CA ASP A 159 7.47 -6.18 18.73
C ASP A 159 8.15 -5.15 17.81
N GLY A 160 9.44 -5.36 17.58
CA GLY A 160 10.20 -4.63 16.58
C GLY A 160 10.19 -5.42 15.29
N TRP A 161 9.22 -5.17 14.42
CA TRP A 161 9.17 -5.67 13.03
C TRP A 161 10.56 -5.67 12.40
N GLU A 162 10.89 -6.70 11.62
CA GLU A 162 12.08 -6.65 10.77
C GLU A 162 11.88 -5.52 9.75
N GLU A 163 12.50 -4.38 10.03
CA GLU A 163 12.83 -3.37 9.04
C GLU A 163 13.64 -4.09 7.97
N GLU A 164 12.97 -4.48 6.88
CA GLU A 164 13.70 -4.58 5.64
C GLU A 164 13.97 -3.15 5.21
N ASP A 165 15.26 -2.80 5.17
CA ASP A 165 15.73 -1.57 4.57
C ASP A 165 14.96 -1.33 3.26
N GLU A 166 14.43 -0.10 3.06
CA GLU A 166 13.82 0.35 1.80
C GLU A 166 14.87 0.23 0.69
N THR A 167 15.00 -0.98 0.16
CA THR A 167 15.91 -1.36 -0.90
C THR A 167 15.15 -1.25 -2.21
N GLU A 168 15.83 -0.79 -3.26
CA GLU A 168 15.20 -0.72 -4.56
C GLU A 168 14.74 -2.11 -5.00
N SER A 169 13.48 -2.24 -5.45
CA SER A 169 12.95 -3.55 -5.84
C SER A 169 13.78 -4.19 -6.95
N GLU A 170 14.04 -5.49 -6.80
CA GLU A 170 14.82 -6.33 -7.70
C GLU A 170 14.00 -7.55 -8.13
N ILE A 171 14.21 -8.03 -9.35
CA ILE A 171 13.47 -9.19 -9.87
C ILE A 171 13.65 -10.39 -8.93
N GLY A 172 12.53 -10.91 -8.40
CA GLY A 172 12.52 -12.08 -7.53
C GLY A 172 12.62 -11.79 -6.04
N ASP A 173 12.53 -10.53 -5.61
CA ASP A 173 12.62 -10.12 -4.20
C ASP A 173 11.45 -10.54 -3.30
N GLY A 174 10.37 -11.10 -3.88
CA GLY A 174 9.15 -11.45 -3.14
C GLY A 174 8.31 -10.23 -2.71
N GLY A 175 8.68 -9.04 -3.20
CA GLY A 175 7.94 -7.79 -3.12
C GLY A 175 7.51 -7.36 -4.52
N ASP A 176 7.77 -6.11 -4.89
CA ASP A 176 7.38 -5.60 -6.22
C ASP A 176 8.43 -5.82 -7.31
N GLY A 177 9.42 -6.68 -7.11
CA GLY A 177 10.07 -7.42 -8.19
C GLY A 177 9.52 -8.83 -8.40
N GLY A 178 8.46 -9.19 -7.69
CA GLY A 178 7.76 -10.47 -7.83
C GLY A 178 8.55 -11.66 -7.28
N GLY A 179 8.04 -12.87 -7.53
CA GLY A 179 8.74 -14.10 -7.18
C GLY A 179 8.39 -14.66 -5.80
N VAL A 180 9.11 -15.71 -5.41
CA VAL A 180 8.82 -16.50 -4.20
C VAL A 180 10.04 -16.46 -3.28
N VAL A 181 9.85 -16.01 -2.05
CA VAL A 181 10.92 -15.90 -1.03
C VAL A 181 10.46 -16.55 0.28
N LEU A 182 10.94 -17.75 0.55
CA LEU A 182 10.48 -18.54 1.70
C LEU A 182 11.31 -18.37 2.98
N ARG A 183 12.50 -17.73 2.89
CA ARG A 183 13.43 -17.51 4.02
C ARG A 183 13.70 -18.75 4.88
N ASP A 184 13.74 -19.92 4.25
CA ASP A 184 14.05 -21.22 4.85
C ASP A 184 13.18 -21.61 6.07
N VAL A 185 11.96 -21.09 6.15
CA VAL A 185 11.01 -21.54 7.18
C VAL A 185 10.47 -22.94 6.81
N PRO A 186 10.44 -23.93 7.73
CA PRO A 186 10.05 -25.31 7.41
C PRO A 186 8.64 -25.47 6.82
N TRP A 187 7.75 -24.53 7.11
CA TRP A 187 6.35 -24.51 6.66
C TRP A 187 6.13 -23.66 5.39
N GLY A 188 7.17 -23.01 4.87
CA GLY A 188 7.05 -22.03 3.76
C GLY A 188 6.55 -22.66 2.46
N GLU A 189 7.11 -23.81 2.08
CA GLU A 189 6.67 -24.53 0.88
C GLU A 189 5.22 -25.03 1.00
N HIS A 190 4.84 -25.47 2.20
CA HIS A 190 3.49 -25.93 2.46
C HIS A 190 2.49 -24.77 2.29
N THR A 191 2.74 -23.65 2.96
CA THR A 191 1.88 -22.47 2.86
C THR A 191 1.81 -21.91 1.44
N LEU A 192 2.91 -21.91 0.67
CA LEU A 192 2.92 -21.56 -0.75
C LEU A 192 2.04 -22.51 -1.59
N SER A 193 2.11 -23.82 -1.31
CA SER A 193 1.26 -24.82 -1.98
C SER A 193 -0.22 -24.55 -1.71
N LEU A 194 -0.59 -24.22 -0.48
CA LEU A 194 -1.97 -23.84 -0.11
C LEU A 194 -2.39 -22.55 -0.81
N ALA A 195 -1.50 -21.55 -0.92
CA ALA A 195 -1.77 -20.29 -1.62
C ALA A 195 -2.12 -20.55 -3.10
N ARG A 196 -1.38 -21.45 -3.75
CA ARG A 196 -1.63 -21.88 -5.13
C ARG A 196 -2.91 -22.68 -5.26
N GLU A 197 -3.20 -23.58 -4.33
CA GLU A 197 -4.45 -24.36 -4.29
C GLU A 197 -5.67 -23.44 -4.25
N VAL A 198 -5.65 -22.44 -3.35
CA VAL A 198 -6.73 -21.45 -3.24
C VAL A 198 -6.86 -20.62 -4.51
N LEU A 199 -5.74 -20.26 -5.13
CA LEU A 199 -5.75 -19.46 -6.35
C LEU A 199 -6.44 -20.15 -7.53
N LEU A 200 -6.42 -21.50 -7.60
CA LEU A 200 -7.12 -22.25 -8.65
C LEU A 200 -8.63 -21.98 -8.68
N GLN A 201 -9.23 -21.54 -7.56
CA GLN A 201 -10.66 -21.19 -7.48
C GLN A 201 -11.01 -19.91 -8.23
N PHE A 202 -10.01 -19.10 -8.60
CA PHE A 202 -10.17 -17.82 -9.29
C PHE A 202 -9.87 -17.90 -10.80
N GLY A 203 -9.62 -19.11 -11.32
CA GLY A 203 -9.35 -19.35 -12.73
C GLY A 203 -8.01 -18.77 -13.21
N ASP A 204 -7.84 -18.72 -14.53
CA ASP A 204 -6.57 -18.29 -15.15
C ASP A 204 -6.36 -16.77 -15.19
N ASP A 205 -7.36 -16.00 -14.75
CA ASP A 205 -7.32 -14.52 -14.78
C ASP A 205 -6.58 -13.92 -13.58
N MET A 206 -6.34 -14.70 -12.52
CA MET A 206 -5.51 -14.28 -11.39
C MET A 206 -4.27 -15.14 -11.26
N LYS A 207 -3.12 -14.48 -11.04
CA LYS A 207 -1.82 -15.11 -10.85
C LYS A 207 -1.17 -14.64 -9.56
N LEU A 208 -0.36 -15.54 -8.99
CA LEU A 208 0.54 -15.22 -7.90
C LEU A 208 1.72 -14.43 -8.48
N PHE A 209 1.79 -13.14 -8.17
CA PHE A 209 2.89 -12.28 -8.59
C PHE A 209 4.08 -12.39 -7.63
N ALA A 210 3.80 -12.28 -6.34
CA ALA A 210 4.80 -12.45 -5.28
C ALA A 210 4.24 -13.27 -4.12
N PHE A 211 5.13 -14.03 -3.48
CA PHE A 211 4.85 -14.74 -2.25
C PHE A 211 6.08 -14.68 -1.35
N LYS A 212 5.88 -14.31 -0.10
CA LYS A 212 6.99 -14.19 0.84
C LYS A 212 6.59 -14.62 2.23
N THR A 213 7.47 -15.37 2.88
CA THR A 213 7.30 -15.75 4.28
C THR A 213 8.44 -15.19 5.11
N THR A 214 8.17 -15.01 6.40
CA THR A 214 9.17 -14.56 7.37
C THR A 214 9.30 -15.56 8.52
N PRO A 215 10.47 -15.64 9.18
CA PRO A 215 10.66 -16.48 10.35
C PRO A 215 9.69 -16.19 11.51
N ARG A 216 9.10 -15.00 11.54
CA ARG A 216 8.17 -14.53 12.58
C ARG A 216 6.70 -14.88 12.32
N GLY A 217 6.41 -15.64 11.27
CA GLY A 217 5.05 -16.10 10.97
C GLY A 217 4.23 -15.18 10.06
N TYR A 218 4.85 -14.17 9.43
CA TYR A 218 4.17 -13.37 8.41
C TYR A 218 4.22 -14.01 7.02
N ILE A 219 3.08 -13.99 6.33
CA ILE A 219 2.91 -14.37 4.93
C ILE A 219 2.45 -13.14 4.15
N TYR A 220 3.17 -12.79 3.09
CA TYR A 220 2.81 -11.73 2.16
C TYR A 220 2.47 -12.35 0.80
N VAL A 221 1.29 -12.02 0.28
CA VAL A 221 0.81 -12.49 -1.01
C VAL A 221 0.48 -11.30 -1.89
N ARG A 222 1.04 -11.28 -3.11
CA ARG A 222 0.68 -10.29 -4.13
C ARG A 222 0.01 -10.97 -5.31
N LEU A 223 -1.21 -10.55 -5.61
CA LEU A 223 -2.03 -11.09 -6.68
C LEU A 223 -2.08 -10.15 -7.87
N ASP A 224 -1.90 -10.72 -9.06
CA ASP A 224 -1.91 -10.01 -10.33
C ASP A 224 -3.07 -10.48 -11.21
N LYS A 225 -3.88 -9.52 -11.69
CA LYS A 225 -5.05 -9.80 -12.54
C LYS A 225 -4.74 -9.58 -14.01
N ILE A 226 -4.73 -10.64 -14.79
CA ILE A 226 -4.22 -10.63 -16.18
C ILE A 226 -5.08 -9.78 -17.11
N SER A 227 -6.41 -9.84 -16.96
CA SER A 227 -7.36 -9.02 -17.72
C SER A 227 -7.33 -7.53 -17.37
N ASN A 228 -6.79 -7.16 -16.20
CA ASN A 228 -6.72 -5.77 -15.77
C ASN A 228 -5.50 -5.08 -16.37
N MET A 229 -5.69 -3.87 -16.92
CA MET A 229 -4.62 -3.10 -17.56
C MET A 229 -3.45 -2.77 -16.62
N TYR A 230 -3.71 -2.58 -15.34
CA TYR A 230 -2.70 -2.37 -14.31
C TYR A 230 -2.42 -3.64 -13.51
N GLY A 231 -2.96 -4.79 -13.88
CA GLY A 231 -2.77 -6.01 -13.11
C GLY A 231 -3.35 -6.00 -11.69
N CYS A 232 -4.22 -5.05 -11.37
CA CYS A 232 -4.78 -4.93 -10.02
C CYS A 232 -6.10 -5.72 -9.95
N PRO A 233 -6.21 -6.74 -9.09
CA PRO A 233 -7.49 -7.35 -8.75
C PRO A 233 -8.39 -6.34 -8.00
N SER A 234 -9.69 -6.57 -8.02
CA SER A 234 -10.62 -5.76 -7.23
C SER A 234 -10.48 -6.03 -5.73
N MET A 235 -10.94 -5.09 -4.90
CA MET A 235 -10.98 -5.26 -3.45
C MET A 235 -11.78 -6.49 -3.03
N GLU A 236 -12.88 -6.79 -3.74
CA GLU A 236 -13.68 -7.98 -3.50
C GLU A 236 -12.90 -9.26 -3.78
N GLU A 237 -12.14 -9.32 -4.88
CA GLU A 237 -11.31 -10.47 -5.23
C GLU A 237 -10.18 -10.70 -4.22
N ILE A 238 -9.50 -9.63 -3.79
CA ILE A 238 -8.46 -9.69 -2.75
C ILE A 238 -9.04 -10.17 -1.42
N ALA A 239 -10.18 -9.61 -0.99
CA ALA A 239 -10.85 -9.99 0.25
C ALA A 239 -11.32 -11.45 0.21
N ASN A 240 -11.89 -11.88 -0.92
CA ASN A 240 -12.33 -13.27 -1.11
C ASN A 240 -11.15 -14.24 -1.08
N TYR A 241 -10.05 -13.92 -1.77
CA TYR A 241 -8.84 -14.75 -1.72
C TYR A 241 -8.26 -14.81 -0.31
N SER A 242 -8.10 -13.66 0.35
CA SER A 242 -7.57 -13.56 1.71
C SER A 242 -8.38 -14.41 2.69
N LYS A 243 -9.72 -14.32 2.64
CA LYS A 243 -10.62 -15.12 3.46
C LYS A 243 -10.45 -16.62 3.22
N LEU A 244 -10.41 -17.05 1.96
CA LEU A 244 -10.27 -18.48 1.61
C LEU A 244 -8.90 -19.02 2.02
N TYR A 245 -7.84 -18.22 1.82
CA TYR A 245 -6.49 -18.62 2.15
C TYR A 245 -6.26 -18.67 3.67
N LYS A 246 -6.73 -17.66 4.41
CA LYS A 246 -6.71 -17.67 5.88
C LYS A 246 -7.45 -18.89 6.45
N LYS A 247 -8.65 -19.19 5.95
CA LYS A 247 -9.39 -20.40 6.35
C LYS A 247 -8.59 -21.68 6.09
N ARG A 248 -7.92 -21.77 4.94
CA ARG A 248 -7.10 -22.94 4.59
C ARG A 248 -5.87 -23.07 5.50
N LEU A 249 -5.25 -21.96 5.88
CA LEU A 249 -4.15 -21.92 6.84
C LEU A 249 -4.63 -22.42 8.22
N GLU A 250 -5.76 -21.92 8.72
CA GLU A 250 -6.35 -22.34 10.00
C GLU A 250 -6.64 -23.85 10.02
N GLU A 251 -7.30 -24.39 8.99
CA GLU A 251 -7.62 -25.83 8.87
C GLU A 251 -6.37 -26.73 8.91
N VAL A 252 -5.26 -26.28 8.33
CA VAL A 252 -4.00 -27.05 8.30
C VAL A 252 -3.19 -26.82 9.58
N GLY A 253 -3.26 -25.62 10.16
CA GLY A 253 -2.70 -25.28 11.46
C GLY A 253 -3.23 -26.20 12.54
N GLU A 254 -4.56 -26.38 12.63
CA GLU A 254 -5.20 -27.29 13.60
C GLU A 254 -4.67 -28.74 13.57
N THR A 255 -4.08 -29.17 12.46
CA THR A 255 -3.46 -30.50 12.32
C THR A 255 -1.98 -30.57 12.75
N GLY A 256 -1.40 -29.43 13.16
CA GLY A 256 -0.01 -29.26 13.56
C GLY A 256 1.00 -29.27 12.40
N GLN A 257 0.53 -29.13 11.15
CA GLN A 257 1.40 -29.18 9.96
C GLN A 257 2.08 -27.84 9.66
N ILE A 258 1.50 -26.74 10.10
CA ILE A 258 2.05 -25.37 10.05
C ILE A 258 1.75 -24.68 11.40
N PRO A 259 2.40 -23.54 11.72
CA PRO A 259 2.06 -22.76 12.91
C PRO A 259 0.60 -22.25 12.90
N ASP A 260 -0.01 -22.17 14.07
CA ASP A 260 -1.42 -21.77 14.24
C ASP A 260 -1.63 -20.24 14.22
N ASP A 261 -0.54 -19.48 14.37
CA ASP A 261 -0.52 -18.04 14.60
C ASP A 261 0.10 -17.26 13.42
N LEU A 262 -0.12 -17.72 12.20
CA LEU A 262 0.39 -17.05 10.99
C LEU A 262 -0.42 -15.80 10.65
N ALA A 263 0.26 -14.68 10.47
CA ALA A 263 -0.31 -13.43 9.99
C ALA A 263 -0.27 -13.38 8.45
N LEU A 264 -1.33 -12.88 7.83
CA LEU A 264 -1.50 -12.87 6.37
C LEU A 264 -1.81 -11.47 5.84
N GLU A 265 -0.96 -10.98 4.93
CA GLU A 265 -1.24 -9.80 4.11
C GLU A 265 -1.45 -10.23 2.65
N VAL A 266 -2.56 -9.77 2.05
CA VAL A 266 -2.84 -9.97 0.62
C VAL A 266 -3.04 -8.62 -0.05
N SER A 267 -2.25 -8.35 -1.08
CA SER A 267 -2.30 -7.09 -1.83
C SER A 267 -2.09 -7.32 -3.33
N SER A 268 -2.10 -6.25 -4.12
CA SER A 268 -1.74 -6.26 -5.54
C SER A 268 -0.36 -5.62 -5.75
N PRO A 269 0.38 -5.95 -6.82
CA PRO A 269 1.66 -5.31 -7.11
C PRO A 269 1.52 -3.80 -7.27
N SER A 270 2.46 -3.04 -6.68
CA SER A 270 2.50 -1.59 -6.85
C SER A 270 2.74 -1.18 -8.30
N ALA A 271 2.59 0.11 -8.59
CA ALA A 271 3.02 0.69 -9.85
C ALA A 271 4.55 0.69 -10.02
N GLU A 272 5.29 0.58 -8.92
CA GLU A 272 6.76 0.44 -8.93
C GLU A 272 7.22 -0.96 -9.33
N ARG A 273 6.30 -1.85 -9.71
CA ARG A 273 6.61 -3.22 -10.09
C ARG A 273 7.71 -3.29 -11.14
N VAL A 274 8.66 -4.18 -10.93
CA VAL A 274 9.68 -4.50 -11.92
C VAL A 274 9.10 -5.46 -12.93
N LEU A 275 9.06 -5.04 -14.19
CA LEU A 275 8.57 -5.84 -15.31
C LEU A 275 9.62 -6.83 -15.77
N LYS A 276 9.22 -8.09 -15.98
CA LYS A 276 10.05 -9.13 -16.57
C LYS A 276 10.24 -8.85 -18.05
N VAL A 277 11.49 -8.90 -18.49
CA VAL A 277 11.88 -8.64 -19.87
C VAL A 277 12.28 -9.96 -20.51
N PRO A 278 11.62 -10.36 -21.63
CA PRO A 278 10.59 -9.64 -22.38
C PRO A 278 9.13 -9.93 -21.96
N GLU A 279 8.90 -10.84 -21.01
CA GLU A 279 7.60 -11.50 -20.80
C GLU A 279 6.45 -10.54 -20.51
N ASP A 280 6.69 -9.50 -19.72
CA ASP A 280 5.66 -8.54 -19.31
C ASP A 280 5.51 -7.38 -20.31
N LEU A 281 6.48 -7.18 -21.21
CA LEU A 281 6.55 -5.95 -22.02
C LEU A 281 5.35 -5.78 -22.95
N ASP A 282 4.89 -6.83 -23.63
CA ASP A 282 3.75 -6.72 -24.55
C ASP A 282 2.45 -6.36 -23.82
N ARG A 283 2.26 -6.88 -22.60
CA ARG A 283 1.09 -6.59 -21.77
C ARG A 283 0.97 -5.11 -21.45
N PHE A 284 2.10 -4.44 -21.20
CA PHE A 284 2.13 -3.04 -20.80
C PHE A 284 2.51 -2.08 -21.93
N LYS A 285 2.55 -2.53 -23.20
CA LYS A 285 3.12 -1.76 -24.34
C LYS A 285 2.54 -0.36 -24.56
N ASP A 286 1.27 -0.17 -24.23
CA ASP A 286 0.55 1.10 -24.40
C ASP A 286 0.73 2.06 -23.21
N MET A 287 1.40 1.62 -22.14
CA MET A 287 1.70 2.41 -20.95
C MET A 287 3.14 2.94 -20.99
N PRO A 288 3.37 4.21 -20.62
CA PRO A 288 4.72 4.72 -20.40
C PRO A 288 5.43 3.91 -19.32
N MET A 289 6.70 3.60 -19.55
CA MET A 289 7.57 2.86 -18.64
C MET A 289 8.84 3.67 -18.36
N ARG A 290 9.32 3.65 -17.12
CA ARG A 290 10.67 4.11 -16.81
C ARG A 290 11.64 2.96 -17.09
N VAL A 291 12.59 3.19 -17.98
CA VAL A 291 13.58 2.22 -18.41
C VAL A 291 14.95 2.69 -17.96
N LEU A 292 15.60 1.88 -17.14
CA LEU A 292 16.98 2.03 -16.73
C LEU A 292 17.83 1.07 -17.57
N TYR A 293 18.81 1.59 -18.30
CA TYR A 293 19.59 0.81 -19.26
C TYR A 293 21.04 1.27 -19.32
N VAL A 294 21.91 0.43 -19.89
CA VAL A 294 23.33 0.77 -20.14
C VAL A 294 23.52 1.02 -21.63
N GLU A 295 24.16 2.12 -22.00
CA GLU A 295 24.48 2.45 -23.38
C GLU A 295 25.97 2.19 -23.68
N GLY A 296 26.31 1.21 -24.52
CA GLY A 296 27.70 0.88 -24.89
C GLY A 296 28.41 -0.12 -23.95
N GLU A 297 29.58 -0.64 -24.39
CA GLU A 297 30.33 -1.71 -23.71
C GLU A 297 31.40 -1.22 -22.71
N SER A 298 31.49 0.09 -22.45
CA SER A 298 32.47 0.67 -21.51
C SER A 298 31.88 0.85 -20.10
N ASP A 299 32.75 0.87 -19.08
CA ASP A 299 32.50 0.85 -17.62
C ASP A 299 31.02 1.05 -17.15
N PRO A 300 30.35 -0.01 -16.64
CA PRO A 300 28.89 -0.06 -16.47
C PRO A 300 28.30 0.92 -15.45
N LYS A 301 29.10 1.47 -14.52
CA LYS A 301 28.62 2.47 -13.55
C LYS A 301 28.55 3.89 -14.12
N HIS A 302 29.24 4.19 -15.22
CA HIS A 302 29.30 5.53 -15.80
C HIS A 302 28.43 5.74 -17.05
N LEU A 303 27.82 4.69 -17.61
CA LEU A 303 26.93 4.76 -18.80
C LEU A 303 25.48 4.32 -18.54
N GLN A 304 25.07 4.22 -17.27
CA GLN A 304 23.68 3.97 -16.93
C GLN A 304 22.84 5.21 -17.26
N LYS A 305 21.81 5.01 -18.09
CA LYS A 305 20.84 6.01 -18.49
C LYS A 305 19.46 5.58 -18.04
N ASP A 306 18.64 6.56 -17.70
CA ASP A 306 17.22 6.36 -17.49
C ASP A 306 16.40 7.25 -18.43
N GLY A 307 15.16 6.84 -18.66
CA GLY A 307 14.21 7.65 -19.41
C GLY A 307 12.82 7.03 -19.39
N VAL A 308 11.83 7.83 -19.79
CA VAL A 308 10.44 7.37 -19.87
C VAL A 308 10.09 7.07 -21.32
N PHE A 309 9.73 5.83 -21.61
CA PHE A 309 9.50 5.36 -22.97
C PHE A 309 8.16 4.65 -23.11
N LEU A 310 7.67 4.58 -24.34
CA LEU A 310 6.64 3.63 -24.75
C LEU A 310 7.32 2.51 -25.53
N LEU A 311 6.85 1.29 -25.35
CA LEU A 311 7.28 0.18 -26.18
C LEU A 311 6.76 0.40 -27.61
N ASP A 312 7.64 0.25 -28.60
CA ASP A 312 7.29 0.35 -30.01
C ASP A 312 7.19 -1.03 -30.65
N SER A 313 8.16 -1.91 -30.39
CA SER A 313 8.10 -3.32 -30.81
C SER A 313 9.07 -4.21 -30.02
N ILE A 314 8.75 -5.51 -29.96
CA ILE A 314 9.65 -6.55 -29.45
C ILE A 314 10.16 -7.36 -30.65
N LYS A 315 11.48 -7.54 -30.75
CA LYS A 315 12.15 -8.30 -31.80
C LYS A 315 12.71 -9.59 -31.20
N THR A 316 11.84 -10.58 -31.04
CA THR A 316 12.14 -11.87 -30.38
C THR A 316 13.34 -12.58 -31.01
N GLU A 317 13.47 -12.59 -32.34
CA GLU A 317 14.57 -13.26 -33.05
C GLU A 317 15.95 -12.68 -32.72
N SER A 318 16.01 -11.38 -32.46
CA SER A 318 17.26 -10.68 -32.15
C SER A 318 17.46 -10.45 -30.66
N GLU A 319 16.49 -10.79 -29.81
CA GLU A 319 16.46 -10.43 -28.38
C GLU A 319 16.59 -8.93 -28.10
N HIS A 320 15.93 -8.12 -28.95
CA HIS A 320 15.90 -6.66 -28.80
C HIS A 320 14.48 -6.15 -28.61
N CYS A 321 14.36 -4.98 -27.99
CA CYS A 321 13.15 -4.19 -27.94
C CYS A 321 13.43 -2.79 -28.49
N VAL A 322 12.40 -2.19 -29.09
CA VAL A 322 12.44 -0.85 -29.65
C VAL A 322 11.53 0.04 -28.83
N TRP A 323 12.05 1.18 -28.42
CA TRP A 323 11.42 2.16 -27.56
C TRP A 323 11.25 3.49 -28.29
N LYS A 324 10.16 4.20 -28.00
CA LYS A 324 9.94 5.59 -28.42
C LYS A 324 9.74 6.48 -27.20
N LEU A 325 10.05 7.77 -27.31
CA LEU A 325 9.84 8.70 -26.20
C LEU A 325 8.36 8.77 -25.82
N ALA A 326 8.05 8.59 -24.53
CA ALA A 326 6.72 8.83 -24.00
C ALA A 326 6.44 10.33 -23.97
N ASN A 327 5.21 10.75 -24.30
CA ASN A 327 4.82 12.17 -24.30
C ASN A 327 4.45 12.67 -22.89
N VAL A 328 5.36 12.50 -21.93
CA VAL A 328 5.21 12.88 -20.51
C VAL A 328 5.93 14.19 -20.20
N LYS A 329 5.63 14.82 -19.06
CA LYS A 329 6.21 16.12 -18.67
C LYS A 329 7.74 16.07 -18.60
N GLU A 330 8.32 14.99 -18.11
CA GLU A 330 9.78 14.79 -17.97
C GLU A 330 10.52 14.77 -19.30
N ASN A 331 9.88 14.27 -20.36
CA ASN A 331 10.48 14.21 -21.69
C ASN A 331 10.24 15.49 -22.52
N ARG A 332 9.42 16.42 -22.02
CA ARG A 332 9.15 17.70 -22.69
C ARG A 332 10.21 18.71 -22.34
N ASP A 333 10.53 19.58 -23.29
CA ASP A 333 11.46 20.68 -23.04
C ASP A 333 10.89 21.63 -21.95
N PRO A 334 11.62 21.87 -20.84
CA PRO A 334 11.19 22.75 -19.76
C PRO A 334 10.86 24.17 -20.24
N LEU A 335 11.54 24.66 -21.27
CA LEU A 335 11.35 26.00 -21.82
C LEU A 335 10.12 26.09 -22.75
N SER A 336 9.61 24.94 -23.18
CA SER A 336 8.52 24.83 -24.15
C SER A 336 7.11 25.02 -23.55
N LYS A 337 6.97 25.45 -22.28
CA LYS A 337 5.68 25.70 -21.59
C LYS A 337 4.68 24.54 -21.73
N GLY A 338 5.15 23.29 -21.68
CA GLY A 338 4.31 22.09 -21.73
C GLY A 338 3.85 21.67 -23.13
N LYS A 339 4.37 22.26 -24.21
CA LYS A 339 4.11 21.78 -25.58
C LYS A 339 4.44 20.28 -25.71
N PRO A 340 3.60 19.50 -26.43
CA PRO A 340 3.89 18.11 -26.73
C PRO A 340 5.21 17.94 -27.50
N LEU A 341 5.72 16.70 -27.54
CA LEU A 341 6.91 16.34 -28.31
C LEU A 341 6.85 16.81 -29.77
N ASN A 342 7.96 17.35 -30.27
CA ASN A 342 8.09 17.73 -31.68
C ASN A 342 8.21 16.49 -32.58
N ARG A 343 8.11 16.67 -33.91
CA ARG A 343 8.16 15.55 -34.88
C ARG A 343 9.44 14.71 -34.74
N LYS A 344 10.60 15.35 -34.61
CA LYS A 344 11.88 14.65 -34.45
C LYS A 344 11.92 13.78 -33.19
N GLN A 345 11.34 14.26 -32.07
CA GLN A 345 11.26 13.50 -30.82
C GLN A 345 10.27 12.33 -30.93
N LYS A 346 9.14 12.52 -31.62
CA LYS A 346 8.15 11.45 -31.86
C LYS A 346 8.70 10.32 -32.75
N ASP A 347 9.52 10.68 -33.74
CA ASP A 347 10.13 9.74 -34.68
C ASP A 347 11.40 9.07 -34.10
N TRP A 348 11.93 9.58 -32.99
CA TRP A 348 13.10 9.01 -32.34
C TRP A 348 12.82 7.59 -31.82
N ARG A 349 13.80 6.71 -31.99
CA ARG A 349 13.75 5.31 -31.56
C ARG A 349 15.04 4.91 -30.88
N LEU A 350 14.90 4.11 -29.83
CA LEU A 350 16.00 3.48 -29.11
C LEU A 350 15.83 1.97 -29.21
N THR A 351 16.84 1.28 -29.73
CA THR A 351 16.84 -0.18 -29.83
C THR A 351 17.80 -0.72 -28.78
N LEU A 352 17.31 -1.57 -27.87
CA LEU A 352 18.10 -2.15 -26.79
C LEU A 352 17.99 -3.68 -26.79
N PRO A 353 19.11 -4.42 -26.68
CA PRO A 353 19.06 -5.84 -26.36
C PRO A 353 18.60 -6.05 -24.92
N TYR A 354 17.92 -7.16 -24.62
CA TYR A 354 17.38 -7.44 -23.28
C TYR A 354 18.42 -7.33 -22.15
N PRO A 355 19.67 -7.83 -22.28
CA PRO A 355 20.66 -7.77 -21.20
C PRO A 355 21.13 -6.36 -20.80
N LEU A 356 20.90 -5.36 -21.67
CA LEU A 356 21.24 -3.97 -21.38
C LEU A 356 20.13 -3.23 -20.63
N LEU A 357 18.93 -3.81 -20.54
CA LEU A 357 17.86 -3.31 -19.67
C LEU A 357 18.16 -3.75 -18.23
N LYS A 358 18.38 -2.79 -17.34
CA LYS A 358 18.67 -3.05 -15.92
C LYS A 358 17.40 -3.10 -15.09
N LYS A 359 16.44 -2.22 -15.37
CA LYS A 359 15.17 -2.15 -14.65
C LYS A 359 14.12 -1.52 -15.55
N VAL A 360 12.93 -2.12 -15.57
CA VAL A 360 11.77 -1.57 -16.28
C VAL A 360 10.62 -1.53 -15.29
N THR A 361 10.02 -0.35 -15.11
CA THR A 361 8.88 -0.13 -14.19
C THR A 361 7.81 0.68 -14.90
N LEU A 362 6.56 0.61 -14.45
CA LEU A 362 5.51 1.47 -14.98
C LEU A 362 5.78 2.92 -14.57
N TYR A 363 5.53 3.86 -15.48
CA TYR A 363 5.65 5.28 -15.18
C TYR A 363 4.31 5.83 -14.69
N LEU A 364 4.32 6.40 -13.48
CA LEU A 364 3.21 7.16 -12.93
C LEU A 364 3.45 8.67 -13.15
N SER A 365 2.47 9.34 -13.77
CA SER A 365 2.54 10.76 -14.15
C SER A 365 1.92 11.70 -13.13
#